data_AF-A0A9X0QAP9-F1
#
_entry.id   AF-A0A9X0QAP9-F1
#
_cell.length_a   1.000
_cell.length_b   1.000
_cell.length_c   1.000
_cell.angle_alpha   90.00
_cell.angle_beta   90.00
_cell.angle_gamma   90.00
#
_symmetry.space_group_name_H-M   'P 1'
#
loop_
_entity.id
_entity.type
_entity.pdbx_description
1 polymer ?
#
loop_
_entity_poly.entity_id
_entity_poly.type
_entity_poly.pdbx_seq_one_letter_code
_entity_poly.pdbx_strand_id
1 'polypeptide(L)'
;MILIELVWFGWQARSLNAPHPLHRRTNLSQTLQATHPRIIWIVLDELSYQQIYGKRFQGLSLPEFDSLANQTTVFTHAVPAGNMTEIVLPSFMSGLAIDKIRPLADGSLMIHLSSENRWEHLNEHDTVFQDALDAGYSTAISGWYNPYCRILPDVLDQCNWILSGLAQNRSMPQASILRNTFQPILTSFILIDSLHTELTHEPRATDVSASLHIADYQALSASADRLLQDRSADFILLHMPIPHPGGIYNRTTRTLTMGNSTYIDNLALADSYLAHVRSLLESQGQWDSSAIVIMGDHSWRTYLWSIGPDWTPEEQVASDGATFDDRPAYIVKAPYQKKGARINLPFNAVDTRLLLDAFIKRQIVSAETLSKWVEDLDKKHHK
;
A
#
# COMPACT_ATOMS: atom_id res chain seq x y z
N MET A 1 -7.97 4.47 42.06
CA MET A 1 -6.82 4.72 41.16
C MET A 1 -7.17 4.31 39.74
N ILE A 2 -7.51 3.04 39.49
CA ILE A 2 -7.90 2.52 38.15
C ILE A 2 -9.02 3.32 37.47
N LEU A 3 -10.09 3.69 38.19
CA LEU A 3 -11.18 4.50 37.63
C LEU A 3 -10.73 5.91 37.18
N ILE A 4 -9.78 6.51 37.89
CA ILE A 4 -9.25 7.83 37.55
C ILE A 4 -8.35 7.71 36.31
N GLU A 5 -7.54 6.66 36.23
CA GLU A 5 -6.73 6.34 35.05
C GLU A 5 -7.60 6.04 33.82
N LEU A 6 -8.68 5.27 33.98
CA LEU A 6 -9.63 4.99 32.90
C LEU A 6 -10.35 6.25 32.41
N VAL A 7 -10.74 7.14 33.32
CA VAL A 7 -11.33 8.44 32.97
C VAL A 7 -10.29 9.33 32.28
N TRP A 8 -9.04 9.33 32.74
CA TRP A 8 -7.94 10.08 32.13
C TRP A 8 -7.62 9.57 30.72
N PHE A 9 -7.47 8.25 30.54
CA PHE A 9 -7.25 7.65 29.22
C PHE A 9 -8.45 7.84 28.30
N GLY A 10 -9.68 7.71 28.80
CA GLY A 10 -10.89 8.01 28.04
C GLY A 10 -10.95 9.48 27.61
N TRP A 11 -10.51 10.40 28.46
CA TRP A 11 -10.42 11.83 28.15
C TRP A 11 -9.30 12.14 27.15
N GLN A 12 -8.14 11.47 27.21
CA GLN A 12 -7.10 11.58 26.18
C GLN A 12 -7.57 10.96 24.84
N ALA A 13 -8.32 9.86 24.90
CA ALA A 13 -8.81 9.15 23.73
C ALA A 13 -9.91 9.90 22.95
N ARG A 14 -10.61 10.85 23.59
CA ARG A 14 -11.72 11.59 22.96
C ARG A 14 -11.31 12.39 21.72
N SER A 15 -10.05 12.81 21.63
CA SER A 15 -9.49 13.53 20.48
C SER A 15 -8.68 12.65 19.55
N LEU A 16 -8.45 11.37 19.89
CA LEU A 16 -7.66 10.45 19.06
C LEU A 16 -8.33 10.12 17.73
N ASN A 17 -9.62 10.44 17.52
CA ASN A 17 -10.33 10.27 16.25
C ASN A 17 -10.90 11.59 15.73
N ALA A 18 -10.41 12.74 16.22
CA ALA A 18 -10.83 14.03 15.68
C ALA A 18 -10.36 14.10 14.21
N PRO A 19 -11.25 14.43 13.25
CA PRO A 19 -10.83 14.64 11.88
C PRO A 19 -9.90 15.86 11.83
N HIS A 20 -8.73 15.68 11.24
CA HIS A 20 -7.85 16.81 10.93
C HIS A 20 -8.40 17.53 9.70
N PRO A 21 -8.51 18.87 9.72
CA PRO A 21 -8.87 19.61 8.53
C PRO A 21 -7.78 19.36 7.48
N LEU A 22 -8.19 18.91 6.30
CA LEU A 22 -7.30 18.76 5.16
C LEU A 22 -6.97 20.13 4.56
N HIS A 23 -5.81 20.27 3.91
CA HIS A 23 -5.37 21.47 3.17
C HIS A 23 -6.48 22.13 2.35
N ARG A 24 -7.28 21.32 1.63
CA ARG A 24 -8.40 21.71 0.76
C ARG A 24 -8.11 22.93 -0.11
N ARG A 25 -7.75 22.69 -1.38
CA ARG A 25 -7.81 23.70 -2.44
C ARG A 25 -9.15 24.43 -2.49
N THR A 26 -9.11 25.77 -2.51
CA THR A 26 -10.28 26.61 -2.76
C THR A 26 -10.88 26.36 -4.15
N ASN A 27 -12.22 26.30 -4.23
CA ASN A 27 -13.01 25.97 -5.45
C ASN A 27 -12.64 26.76 -6.72
N LEU A 28 -12.04 27.96 -6.61
CA LEU A 28 -11.61 28.77 -7.76
C LEU A 28 -10.49 28.13 -8.59
N SER A 29 -9.69 27.23 -7.99
CA SER A 29 -8.61 26.51 -8.69
C SER A 29 -9.07 25.18 -9.30
N GLN A 30 -10.27 24.68 -8.97
CA GLN A 30 -10.80 23.40 -9.45
C GLN A 30 -11.36 23.48 -10.88
N THR A 31 -11.62 24.69 -11.40
CA THR A 31 -12.22 24.90 -12.73
C THR A 31 -11.21 25.03 -13.87
N LEU A 32 -9.92 25.11 -13.57
CA LEU A 32 -8.87 25.12 -14.60
C LEU A 32 -8.51 23.68 -14.94
N GLN A 33 -8.66 23.32 -16.21
CA GLN A 33 -8.23 22.02 -16.71
C GLN A 33 -6.72 21.90 -16.48
N ALA A 34 -6.30 20.90 -15.69
CA ALA A 34 -4.90 20.68 -15.36
C ALA A 34 -4.07 20.61 -16.65
N THR A 35 -3.00 21.41 -16.73
CA THR A 35 -2.11 21.44 -17.92
C THR A 35 -1.01 20.38 -17.83
N HIS A 36 -1.05 19.55 -16.79
CA HIS A 36 -0.04 18.56 -16.42
C HIS A 36 -0.60 17.14 -16.54
N PRO A 37 0.23 16.13 -16.85
CA PRO A 37 -0.15 14.73 -16.73
C PRO A 37 -0.58 14.37 -15.30
N ARG A 38 -1.63 13.56 -15.14
CA ARG A 38 -1.93 12.91 -13.85
C ARG A 38 -0.78 11.96 -13.50
N ILE A 39 -0.47 11.89 -12.21
CA ILE A 39 0.53 10.97 -11.65
C ILE A 39 -0.23 10.04 -10.70
N ILE A 40 -0.26 8.75 -11.06
CA ILE A 40 -0.98 7.73 -10.31
C ILE A 40 0.05 6.74 -9.75
N TRP A 41 0.16 6.72 -8.44
CA TRP A 41 1.06 5.86 -7.68
C TRP A 41 0.23 4.76 -7.01
N ILE A 42 0.41 3.53 -7.47
CA ILE A 42 -0.29 2.35 -6.98
C ILE A 42 0.70 1.50 -6.20
N VAL A 43 0.45 1.36 -4.90
CA VAL A 43 1.22 0.51 -3.99
C VAL A 43 0.37 -0.69 -3.61
N LEU A 44 0.93 -1.87 -3.76
CA LEU A 44 0.29 -3.16 -3.46
C LEU A 44 1.08 -3.84 -2.34
N ASP A 45 0.39 -4.30 -1.32
CA ASP A 45 1.03 -4.90 -0.14
C ASP A 45 1.63 -6.29 -0.44
N GLU A 46 2.92 -6.46 -0.17
CA GLU A 46 3.70 -7.69 -0.39
C GLU A 46 3.82 -8.15 -1.85
N LEU A 47 3.79 -7.23 -2.82
CA LEU A 47 3.86 -7.57 -4.25
C LEU A 47 5.24 -8.12 -4.67
N SER A 48 5.38 -9.45 -4.71
CA SER A 48 6.62 -10.13 -5.08
C SER A 48 7.00 -10.01 -6.56
N TYR A 49 8.20 -9.48 -6.86
CA TYR A 49 8.77 -9.54 -8.22
C TYR A 49 8.95 -10.98 -8.69
N GLN A 50 9.40 -11.86 -7.79
CA GLN A 50 9.66 -13.26 -8.12
C GLN A 50 8.40 -13.96 -8.63
N GLN A 51 7.25 -13.77 -7.98
CA GLN A 51 6.01 -14.41 -8.41
C GLN A 51 5.39 -13.78 -9.66
N ILE A 52 5.67 -12.51 -9.95
CA ILE A 52 5.11 -11.86 -11.14
C ILE A 52 5.98 -12.12 -12.37
N TYR A 53 7.28 -11.81 -12.30
CA TYR A 53 8.18 -11.81 -13.47
C TYR A 53 9.42 -12.71 -13.33
N GLY A 54 9.67 -13.25 -12.13
CA GLY A 54 10.77 -14.18 -11.88
C GLY A 54 10.34 -15.64 -12.05
N LYS A 55 10.21 -16.35 -10.93
CA LYS A 55 9.75 -17.73 -10.83
C LYS A 55 8.27 -17.76 -10.42
N ARG A 56 7.38 -17.38 -11.36
CA ARG A 56 5.92 -17.44 -11.16
C ARG A 56 5.46 -18.87 -10.85
N PHE A 57 4.55 -19.02 -9.89
CA PHE A 57 3.90 -20.31 -9.61
C PHE A 57 3.27 -20.92 -10.87
N GLN A 58 3.49 -22.22 -11.08
CA GLN A 58 3.01 -22.91 -12.26
C GLN A 58 1.48 -22.93 -12.32
N GLY A 59 0.91 -22.47 -13.43
CA GLY A 59 -0.54 -22.40 -13.62
C GLY A 59 -1.20 -21.13 -13.09
N LEU A 60 -0.45 -20.22 -12.45
CA LEU A 60 -0.93 -18.87 -12.16
C LEU A 60 -0.95 -18.03 -13.44
N SER A 61 -2.12 -17.51 -13.81
CA SER A 61 -2.30 -16.60 -14.93
C SER A 61 -2.45 -15.17 -14.41
N LEU A 62 -1.59 -14.27 -14.91
CA LEU A 62 -1.57 -12.84 -14.55
C LEU A 62 -1.60 -11.99 -15.84
N PRO A 63 -2.70 -12.03 -16.61
CA PRO A 63 -2.78 -11.41 -17.93
C PRO A 63 -2.59 -9.89 -17.92
N GLU A 64 -3.02 -9.18 -16.88
CA GLU A 64 -2.76 -7.74 -16.80
C GLU A 64 -1.29 -7.45 -16.53
N PHE A 65 -0.64 -8.14 -15.59
CA PHE A 65 0.80 -7.98 -15.39
C PHE A 65 1.61 -8.33 -16.64
N ASP A 66 1.18 -9.34 -17.40
CA ASP A 66 1.78 -9.70 -18.70
C ASP A 66 1.54 -8.59 -19.76
N SER A 67 0.36 -7.99 -19.78
CA SER A 67 0.02 -6.85 -20.65
C SER A 67 0.82 -5.58 -20.29
N LEU A 68 0.94 -5.28 -19.00
CA LEU A 68 1.72 -4.16 -18.47
C LEU A 68 3.19 -4.30 -18.88
N ALA A 69 3.80 -5.48 -18.73
CA ALA A 69 5.18 -5.70 -19.12
C ALA A 69 5.46 -5.40 -20.61
N ASN A 70 4.44 -5.52 -21.47
CA ASN A 70 4.53 -5.23 -22.91
C ASN A 70 4.32 -3.75 -23.26
N GLN A 71 3.89 -2.91 -22.32
CA GLN A 71 3.53 -1.51 -22.58
C GLN A 71 4.12 -0.52 -21.57
N THR A 72 4.85 -1.02 -20.58
CA THR A 72 5.45 -0.23 -19.49
C THR A 72 6.91 -0.64 -19.27
N THR A 73 7.61 0.09 -18.41
CA THR A 73 8.99 -0.22 -18.03
C THR A 73 9.01 -1.01 -16.74
N VAL A 74 9.51 -2.25 -16.80
CA VAL A 74 9.67 -3.12 -15.63
C VAL A 74 11.09 -2.98 -15.07
N PHE A 75 11.19 -2.70 -13.78
CA PHE A 75 12.46 -2.69 -13.05
C PHE A 75 12.70 -4.10 -12.51
N THR A 76 13.81 -4.73 -12.92
CA THR A 76 14.06 -6.15 -12.59
C THR A 76 14.87 -6.33 -11.30
N HIS A 77 15.37 -5.22 -10.74
CA HIS A 77 16.21 -5.19 -9.54
C HIS A 77 15.83 -3.97 -8.67
N ALA A 78 14.59 -3.94 -8.18
CA ALA A 78 14.20 -3.00 -7.14
C ALA A 78 14.83 -3.44 -5.80
N VAL A 79 15.58 -2.55 -5.17
CA VAL A 79 16.16 -2.74 -3.84
C VAL A 79 15.15 -2.20 -2.81
N PRO A 80 14.65 -3.03 -1.87
CA PRO A 80 13.59 -2.62 -0.94
C PRO A 80 14.07 -1.51 0.01
N ALA A 81 13.16 -0.59 0.38
CA ALA A 81 13.42 0.40 1.42
C ALA A 81 13.29 -0.16 2.85
N GLY A 82 12.82 -1.40 2.97
CA GLY A 82 12.53 -2.09 4.22
C GLY A 82 11.57 -3.26 3.98
N ASN A 83 11.12 -3.90 5.06
CA ASN A 83 10.26 -5.09 5.03
C ASN A 83 8.98 -4.92 5.86
N MET A 84 8.62 -3.69 6.20
CA MET A 84 7.44 -3.37 7.00
C MET A 84 6.73 -2.17 6.40
N THR A 85 5.46 -2.33 6.05
CA THR A 85 4.58 -1.29 5.49
C THR A 85 4.65 0.02 6.29
N GLU A 86 4.64 -0.04 7.63
CA GLU A 86 4.66 1.15 8.47
C GLU A 86 5.94 1.99 8.34
N ILE A 87 7.05 1.37 7.90
CA ILE A 87 8.36 2.01 7.69
C ILE A 87 8.52 2.46 6.24
N VAL A 88 8.25 1.57 5.29
CA VAL A 88 8.60 1.80 3.87
C VAL A 88 7.75 2.90 3.22
N LEU A 89 6.48 3.03 3.61
CA LEU A 89 5.61 4.08 3.06
C LEU A 89 6.12 5.49 3.41
N PRO A 90 6.43 5.82 4.69
CA PRO A 90 7.13 7.06 5.04
C PRO A 90 8.44 7.25 4.28
N SER A 91 9.23 6.19 4.08
CA SER A 91 10.49 6.27 3.30
C SER A 91 10.23 6.66 1.85
N PHE A 92 9.22 6.09 1.19
CA PHE A 92 8.89 6.45 -0.19
C PHE A 92 8.39 7.88 -0.34
N MET A 93 7.57 8.35 0.60
CA MET A 93 6.99 9.69 0.56
C MET A 93 8.03 10.78 0.84
N SER A 94 8.95 10.53 1.76
CA SER A 94 9.98 11.49 2.18
C SER A 94 11.31 11.34 1.43
N GLY A 95 11.57 10.19 0.80
CA GLY A 95 12.88 9.87 0.25
C GLY A 95 13.96 9.63 1.31
N LEU A 96 13.57 9.43 2.58
CA LEU A 96 14.48 9.23 3.71
C LEU A 96 14.69 7.74 3.99
N ALA A 97 15.90 7.37 4.40
CA ALA A 97 16.25 6.01 4.80
C ALA A 97 15.78 5.73 6.25
N ILE A 98 14.48 5.48 6.42
CA ILE A 98 13.85 5.21 7.71
C ILE A 98 13.95 3.71 8.04
N ASP A 99 14.41 3.37 9.25
CA ASP A 99 14.50 1.98 9.74
C ASP A 99 13.62 1.70 10.96
N LYS A 100 13.09 2.75 11.62
CA LYS A 100 12.18 2.62 12.77
C LYS A 100 11.17 3.77 12.79
N ILE A 101 10.02 3.48 13.38
CA ILE A 101 8.99 4.48 13.65
C ILE A 101 8.52 4.41 15.09
N ARG A 102 7.92 5.50 15.58
CA ARG A 102 7.22 5.55 16.86
C ARG A 102 6.00 6.47 16.74
N PRO A 103 4.77 5.93 16.78
CA PRO A 103 3.57 6.77 16.88
C PRO A 103 3.53 7.42 18.27
N LEU A 104 3.16 8.71 18.31
CA LEU A 104 2.99 9.47 19.54
C LEU A 104 1.51 9.60 19.90
N ALA A 105 1.24 9.89 21.18
CA ALA A 105 -0.11 10.01 21.71
C ALA A 105 -0.91 11.20 21.13
N ASP A 106 -0.22 12.20 20.57
CA ASP A 106 -0.83 13.33 19.88
C ASP A 106 -1.19 13.02 18.41
N GLY A 107 -0.90 11.80 17.94
CA GLY A 107 -1.16 11.37 16.57
C GLY A 107 -0.02 11.63 15.59
N SER A 108 1.05 12.31 16.02
CA SER A 108 2.24 12.51 15.19
C SER A 108 3.09 11.23 15.08
N LEU A 109 3.91 11.17 14.04
CA LEU A 109 4.80 10.04 13.77
C LEU A 109 6.26 10.48 13.94
N MET A 110 6.99 9.81 14.84
CA MET A 110 8.44 9.92 14.89
C MET A 110 9.06 8.88 13.97
N ILE A 111 10.09 9.29 13.23
CA ILE A 111 10.88 8.45 12.33
C ILE A 111 12.33 8.43 12.80
N HIS A 112 13.00 7.30 12.62
CA HIS A 112 14.44 7.18 12.87
C HIS A 112 15.18 7.14 11.54
N LEU A 113 16.15 8.05 11.37
CA LEU A 113 17.00 8.10 10.18
C LEU A 113 18.23 7.22 10.41
N SER A 114 18.31 6.12 9.66
CA SER A 114 19.37 5.12 9.83
C SER A 114 20.78 5.68 9.61
N SER A 115 20.95 6.55 8.61
CA SER A 115 22.23 7.18 8.24
C SER A 115 22.76 8.15 9.30
N GLU A 116 21.86 8.79 10.05
CA GLU A 116 22.20 9.83 11.03
C GLU A 116 22.05 9.36 12.48
N ASN A 117 21.46 8.18 12.68
CA ASN A 117 21.13 7.63 13.98
C ASN A 117 20.37 8.63 14.88
N ARG A 118 19.37 9.31 14.29
CA ARG A 118 18.57 10.35 14.95
C ARG A 118 17.07 10.09 14.81
N TRP A 119 16.33 10.53 15.82
CA TRP A 119 14.86 10.56 15.79
C TRP A 119 14.39 11.97 15.46
N GLU A 120 13.40 12.08 14.60
CA GLU A 120 12.71 13.33 14.28
C GLU A 120 11.23 13.07 13.97
N HIS A 121 10.43 14.14 13.94
CA HIS A 121 9.06 14.05 13.47
C HIS A 121 9.05 13.89 11.95
N LEU A 122 8.16 13.04 11.42
CA LEU A 122 7.84 13.07 10.00
C LEU A 122 7.26 14.45 9.69
N ASN A 123 7.96 15.23 8.87
CA ASN A 123 7.46 16.50 8.37
C ASN A 123 6.68 16.27 7.08
N GLU A 124 5.36 16.50 7.11
CA GLU A 124 4.51 16.34 5.93
C GLU A 124 4.89 17.29 4.78
N HIS A 125 5.42 18.47 5.10
CA HIS A 125 5.92 19.44 4.11
C HIS A 125 7.24 19.00 3.46
N ASP A 126 7.94 18.00 4.00
CA ASP A 126 9.14 17.42 3.39
C ASP A 126 8.81 16.08 2.71
N THR A 127 7.65 16.00 2.04
CA THR A 127 7.21 14.84 1.27
C THR A 127 6.90 15.18 -0.17
N VAL A 128 6.83 14.14 -1.03
CA VAL A 128 6.43 14.26 -2.43
C VAL A 128 5.04 14.90 -2.61
N PHE A 129 4.17 14.84 -1.60
CA PHE A 129 2.86 15.50 -1.65
C PHE A 129 3.00 17.02 -1.57
N GLN A 130 3.91 17.54 -0.74
CA GLN A 130 4.25 18.97 -0.75
C GLN A 130 4.90 19.35 -2.09
N ASP A 131 5.82 18.54 -2.60
CA ASP A 131 6.47 18.77 -3.90
C ASP A 131 5.41 18.87 -5.03
N ALA A 132 4.36 18.04 -4.97
CA ALA A 132 3.24 18.07 -5.90
C ALA A 132 2.38 19.34 -5.74
N LEU A 133 2.04 19.73 -4.50
CA LEU A 133 1.27 20.96 -4.22
C LEU A 133 2.00 22.21 -4.74
N ASP A 134 3.31 22.31 -4.48
CA ASP A 134 4.16 23.41 -4.94
C ASP A 134 4.21 23.49 -6.47
N ALA A 135 4.13 22.34 -7.14
CA ALA A 135 4.05 22.24 -8.60
C ALA A 135 2.63 22.42 -9.17
N GLY A 136 1.64 22.71 -8.32
CA GLY A 136 0.28 23.00 -8.76
C GLY A 136 -0.62 21.77 -8.95
N TYR A 137 -0.20 20.59 -8.49
CA TYR A 137 -1.06 19.41 -8.45
C TYR A 137 -2.08 19.53 -7.30
N SER A 138 -3.21 18.85 -7.43
CA SER A 138 -3.99 18.43 -6.26
C SER A 138 -3.51 17.06 -5.78
N THR A 139 -3.62 16.84 -4.48
CA THR A 139 -3.07 15.63 -3.83
C THR A 139 -4.19 14.78 -3.23
N ALA A 140 -4.15 13.49 -3.52
CA ALA A 140 -5.15 12.55 -2.99
C ALA A 140 -4.55 11.22 -2.57
N ILE A 141 -5.07 10.66 -1.48
CA ILE A 141 -4.72 9.32 -1.01
C ILE A 141 -5.98 8.49 -0.77
N SER A 142 -5.96 7.24 -1.23
CA SER A 142 -6.80 6.17 -0.72
C SER A 142 -5.90 5.01 -0.32
N GLY A 143 -5.71 4.78 0.98
CA GLY A 143 -4.65 3.88 1.44
C GLY A 143 -4.97 2.99 2.62
N TRP A 144 -4.39 1.80 2.60
CA TRP A 144 -4.43 0.82 3.68
C TRP A 144 -3.32 1.05 4.73
N TYR A 145 -3.53 0.54 5.95
CA TYR A 145 -2.53 0.39 7.02
C TYR A 145 -2.02 1.70 7.64
N ASN A 146 -1.18 2.48 6.96
CA ASN A 146 -0.63 3.74 7.50
C ASN A 146 -1.72 4.81 7.65
N PRO A 147 -1.78 5.57 8.76
CA PRO A 147 -2.82 6.56 9.01
C PRO A 147 -2.62 7.86 8.23
N TYR A 148 -2.60 7.80 6.89
CA TYR A 148 -2.25 8.91 6.01
C TYR A 148 -3.00 10.21 6.32
N CYS A 149 -4.32 10.13 6.55
CA CYS A 149 -5.15 11.32 6.81
C CYS A 149 -4.83 12.02 8.14
N ARG A 150 -3.99 11.40 8.98
CA ARG A 150 -3.51 11.97 10.24
C ARG A 150 -2.09 12.49 10.14
N ILE A 151 -1.24 11.82 9.37
CA ILE A 151 0.19 12.15 9.27
C ILE A 151 0.53 13.08 8.09
N LEU A 152 -0.44 13.36 7.22
CA LEU A 152 -0.30 14.24 6.04
C LEU A 152 -1.49 15.23 5.85
N PRO A 153 -2.21 15.71 6.89
CA PRO A 153 -3.41 16.53 6.69
C PRO A 153 -3.16 17.83 5.91
N ASP A 154 -2.00 18.49 6.10
CA ASP A 154 -1.72 19.81 5.52
C ASP A 154 -1.20 19.74 4.09
N VAL A 155 -0.98 18.53 3.57
CA VAL A 155 -0.52 18.30 2.19
C VAL A 155 -1.48 17.47 1.34
N LEU A 156 -2.70 17.19 1.82
CA LEU A 156 -3.71 16.41 1.12
C LEU A 156 -4.98 17.23 0.85
N ASP A 157 -5.48 17.20 -0.39
CA ASP A 157 -6.80 17.75 -0.73
C ASP A 157 -7.92 16.74 -0.49
N GLN A 158 -7.65 15.46 -0.71
CA GLN A 158 -8.58 14.35 -0.49
C GLN A 158 -7.87 13.19 0.22
N CYS A 159 -8.51 12.61 1.23
CA CYS A 159 -7.92 11.46 1.92
C CYS A 159 -8.99 10.47 2.39
N ASN A 160 -8.71 9.20 2.12
CA ASN A 160 -9.40 8.07 2.72
C ASN A 160 -8.34 7.08 3.24
N TRP A 161 -8.43 6.71 4.51
CA TRP A 161 -7.55 5.73 5.13
C TRP A 161 -8.40 4.66 5.81
N ILE A 162 -8.03 3.40 5.61
CA ILE A 162 -8.73 2.24 6.14
C ILE A 162 -7.73 1.26 6.74
N LEU A 163 -8.03 0.79 7.94
CA LEU A 163 -7.44 -0.39 8.56
C LEU A 163 -8.47 -0.97 9.54
N SER A 164 -9.21 -2.00 9.13
CA SER A 164 -10.23 -2.62 9.99
C SER A 164 -9.70 -3.76 10.85
N GLY A 165 -8.40 -4.06 10.77
CA GLY A 165 -7.76 -5.17 11.48
C GLY A 165 -8.04 -5.19 12.99
N LEU A 166 -8.15 -6.39 13.55
CA LEU A 166 -8.28 -6.58 14.99
C LEU A 166 -7.02 -6.07 15.70
N ALA A 167 -7.19 -5.26 16.74
CA ALA A 167 -6.08 -5.02 17.67
C ALA A 167 -5.60 -6.38 18.21
N GLN A 168 -4.30 -6.53 18.52
CA GLN A 168 -3.68 -7.80 18.95
C GLN A 168 -4.44 -8.53 20.08
N ASN A 169 -5.24 -7.80 20.85
CA ASN A 169 -6.11 -8.30 21.92
C ASN A 169 -7.52 -8.74 21.44
N ARG A 170 -7.73 -8.90 20.12
CA ARG A 170 -9.02 -9.17 19.47
C ARG A 170 -10.11 -8.14 19.82
N SER A 171 -9.73 -6.92 20.23
CA SER A 171 -10.70 -5.86 20.46
C SER A 171 -11.36 -5.45 19.15
N MET A 172 -12.68 -5.37 19.17
CA MET A 172 -13.47 -4.93 18.04
C MET A 172 -13.82 -3.45 18.19
N PRO A 173 -13.60 -2.61 17.16
CA PRO A 173 -13.87 -1.18 17.21
C PRO A 173 -15.32 -0.81 17.58
N GLN A 174 -16.28 -1.70 17.29
CA GLN A 174 -17.71 -1.50 17.54
C GLN A 174 -18.24 -2.32 18.75
N ALA A 175 -17.38 -3.05 19.45
CA ALA A 175 -17.78 -3.80 20.63
C ALA A 175 -17.87 -2.90 21.87
N SER A 176 -18.70 -3.31 22.84
CA SER A 176 -18.78 -2.63 24.13
C SER A 176 -17.44 -2.70 24.86
N ILE A 177 -17.17 -1.70 25.72
CA ILE A 177 -15.98 -1.67 26.60
C ILE A 177 -15.90 -2.97 27.42
N LEU A 178 -17.04 -3.45 27.92
CA LEU A 178 -17.10 -4.69 28.69
C LEU A 178 -16.64 -5.88 27.86
N ARG A 179 -17.14 -6.04 26.62
CA ARG A 179 -16.73 -7.12 25.72
C ARG A 179 -15.24 -7.06 25.40
N ASN A 180 -14.73 -5.90 24.99
CA ASN A 180 -13.29 -5.73 24.69
C ASN A 180 -12.38 -5.93 25.92
N THR A 181 -12.87 -5.65 27.14
CA THR A 181 -12.11 -5.87 28.38
C THR A 181 -11.99 -7.35 28.73
N PHE A 182 -13.05 -8.14 28.54
CA PHE A 182 -13.05 -9.57 28.87
C PHE A 182 -12.63 -10.48 27.71
N GLN A 183 -12.60 -9.97 26.47
CA GLN A 183 -12.23 -10.72 25.27
C GLN A 183 -10.88 -11.44 25.42
N PRO A 184 -9.79 -10.82 25.91
CA PRO A 184 -8.50 -11.50 26.03
C PRO A 184 -8.54 -12.67 27.01
N ILE A 185 -9.34 -12.54 28.08
CA ILE A 185 -9.50 -13.59 29.10
C ILE A 185 -10.25 -14.78 28.50
N LEU A 186 -11.36 -14.53 27.81
CA LEU A 186 -12.16 -15.58 27.15
C LEU A 186 -11.36 -16.35 26.11
N THR A 187 -10.52 -15.65 25.32
CA THR A 187 -9.72 -16.27 24.27
C THR A 187 -8.45 -16.96 24.78
N SER A 188 -7.99 -16.64 26.00
CA SER A 188 -6.80 -17.29 26.60
C SER A 188 -7.07 -18.70 27.12
N PHE A 189 -8.33 -19.05 27.41
CA PHE A 189 -8.70 -20.34 28.00
C PHE A 189 -9.04 -21.44 26.99
N ILE A 190 -9.14 -21.13 25.69
CA ILE A 190 -9.55 -22.09 24.67
C ILE A 190 -8.47 -22.17 23.59
N LEU A 191 -7.48 -23.01 23.85
CA LEU A 191 -6.27 -23.23 23.04
C LEU A 191 -6.51 -23.92 21.68
N ILE A 192 -7.76 -24.06 21.23
CA ILE A 192 -8.10 -24.67 19.95
C ILE A 192 -9.21 -23.83 19.32
N ASP A 193 -8.90 -23.01 18.31
CA ASP A 193 -9.83 -22.07 17.66
C ASP A 193 -11.06 -22.79 17.07
N SER A 194 -10.90 -24.04 16.61
CA SER A 194 -12.00 -24.89 16.17
C SER A 194 -12.90 -25.37 17.31
N LEU A 195 -12.34 -25.76 18.46
CA LEU A 195 -13.11 -26.14 19.65
C LEU A 195 -13.80 -24.92 20.28
N HIS A 196 -13.16 -23.74 20.26
CA HIS A 196 -13.77 -22.47 20.64
C HIS A 196 -14.98 -22.17 19.76
N THR A 197 -14.81 -22.26 18.44
CA THR A 197 -15.89 -22.04 17.46
C THR A 197 -17.07 -22.99 17.71
N GLU A 198 -16.80 -24.28 17.90
CA GLU A 198 -17.86 -25.28 18.16
C GLU A 198 -18.57 -25.05 19.51
N LEU A 199 -17.85 -24.65 20.56
CA LEU A 199 -18.42 -24.44 21.90
C LEU A 199 -19.16 -23.10 22.03
N THR A 200 -18.64 -22.04 21.41
CA THR A 200 -19.14 -20.66 21.59
C THR A 200 -19.99 -20.16 20.43
N HIS A 201 -20.00 -20.87 19.29
CA HIS A 201 -20.58 -20.44 18.02
C HIS A 201 -19.98 -19.13 17.47
N GLU A 202 -18.84 -18.67 18.01
CA GLU A 202 -18.10 -17.52 17.48
C GLU A 202 -17.30 -17.92 16.24
N PRO A 203 -17.13 -17.05 15.22
CA PRO A 203 -16.39 -17.37 14.01
C PRO A 203 -14.90 -17.64 14.29
N ARG A 204 -14.26 -18.44 13.43
CA ARG A 204 -12.80 -18.67 13.49
C ARG A 204 -12.08 -17.35 13.32
N ALA A 205 -10.94 -17.18 14.00
CA ALA A 205 -10.15 -15.97 13.90
C ALA A 205 -9.67 -15.68 12.47
N THR A 206 -9.38 -16.75 11.71
CA THR A 206 -9.04 -16.70 10.29
C THR A 206 -10.17 -16.12 9.44
N ASP A 207 -11.41 -16.56 9.70
CA ASP A 207 -12.59 -16.11 8.95
C ASP A 207 -12.91 -14.64 9.27
N VAL A 208 -12.74 -14.22 10.52
CA VAL A 208 -12.86 -12.81 10.91
C VAL A 208 -11.79 -11.96 10.23
N SER A 209 -10.53 -12.43 10.22
CA SER A 209 -9.43 -11.73 9.56
C SER A 209 -9.69 -11.57 8.06
N ALA A 210 -10.08 -12.66 7.38
CA ALA A 210 -10.42 -12.64 5.96
C ALA A 210 -11.63 -11.72 5.67
N SER A 211 -12.65 -11.72 6.54
CA SER A 211 -13.81 -10.83 6.41
C SER A 211 -13.42 -9.35 6.50
N LEU A 212 -12.57 -8.99 7.47
CA LEU A 212 -12.07 -7.62 7.62
C LEU A 212 -11.17 -7.21 6.45
N HIS A 213 -10.32 -8.12 5.98
CA HIS A 213 -9.45 -7.88 4.81
C HIS A 213 -10.26 -7.70 3.52
N ILE A 214 -11.33 -8.48 3.33
CA ILE A 214 -12.31 -8.28 2.24
C ILE A 214 -12.96 -6.91 2.34
N ALA A 215 -13.43 -6.52 3.53
CA ALA A 215 -14.08 -5.23 3.75
C ALA A 215 -13.13 -4.06 3.46
N ASP A 216 -11.89 -4.15 3.91
CA ASP A 216 -10.85 -3.16 3.63
C ASP A 216 -10.57 -3.06 2.13
N TYR A 217 -10.36 -4.19 1.46
CA TYR A 217 -10.14 -4.23 0.00
C TYR A 217 -11.31 -3.60 -0.77
N GLN A 218 -12.54 -3.98 -0.46
CA GLN A 218 -13.72 -3.46 -1.15
C GLN A 218 -13.90 -1.96 -0.95
N ALA A 219 -13.74 -1.48 0.29
CA ALA A 219 -13.90 -0.08 0.62
C ALA A 219 -12.78 0.78 -0.01
N LEU A 220 -11.54 0.30 -0.01
CA LEU A 220 -10.41 0.96 -0.68
C LEU A 220 -10.55 0.95 -2.19
N SER A 221 -11.00 -0.16 -2.79
CA SER A 221 -11.24 -0.27 -4.24
C SER A 221 -12.32 0.72 -4.69
N ALA A 222 -13.44 0.80 -3.96
CA ALA A 222 -14.49 1.78 -4.23
C ALA A 222 -14.01 3.23 -4.02
N SER A 223 -13.09 3.47 -3.08
CA SER A 223 -12.48 4.78 -2.85
C SER A 223 -11.50 5.16 -3.96
N ALA A 224 -10.68 4.20 -4.41
CA ALA A 224 -9.80 4.36 -5.56
C ALA A 224 -10.58 4.73 -6.82
N ASP A 225 -11.69 4.04 -7.10
CA ASP A 225 -12.56 4.36 -8.23
C ASP A 225 -13.06 5.80 -8.20
N ARG A 226 -13.47 6.30 -7.03
CA ARG A 226 -13.91 7.70 -6.87
C ARG A 226 -12.78 8.69 -7.19
N LEU A 227 -11.57 8.46 -6.68
CA LEU A 227 -10.41 9.32 -6.95
C LEU A 227 -10.00 9.27 -8.44
N LEU A 228 -10.04 8.10 -9.05
CA LEU A 228 -9.69 7.92 -10.46
C LEU A 228 -10.74 8.55 -11.40
N GLN A 229 -12.02 8.57 -11.01
CA GLN A 229 -13.09 9.25 -11.77
C GLN A 229 -13.12 10.77 -11.55
N ASP A 230 -12.62 11.24 -10.41
CA ASP A 230 -12.54 12.66 -10.11
C ASP A 230 -11.42 13.34 -10.92
N ARG A 231 -11.81 14.17 -11.88
CA ARG A 231 -10.88 14.93 -12.72
C ARG A 231 -10.15 16.06 -11.99
N SER A 232 -10.56 16.36 -10.75
CA SER A 232 -9.88 17.36 -9.92
C SER A 232 -8.71 16.78 -9.11
N ALA A 233 -8.50 15.46 -9.12
CA ALA A 233 -7.39 14.79 -8.44
C ALA A 233 -6.25 14.45 -9.41
N ASP A 234 -5.06 15.02 -9.23
CA ASP A 234 -3.96 14.92 -10.20
C ASP A 234 -2.79 14.04 -9.73
N PHE A 235 -2.36 14.19 -8.48
CA PHE A 235 -1.32 13.37 -7.84
C PHE A 235 -1.99 12.41 -6.83
N ILE A 236 -2.05 11.13 -7.18
CA ILE A 236 -2.87 10.15 -6.47
C ILE A 236 -2.00 9.00 -5.98
N LEU A 237 -2.09 8.68 -4.69
CA LEU A 237 -1.61 7.42 -4.14
C LEU A 237 -2.80 6.49 -3.84
N LEU A 238 -2.76 5.29 -4.41
CA LEU A 238 -3.65 4.17 -4.13
C LEU A 238 -2.83 3.07 -3.45
N HIS A 239 -3.04 2.84 -2.15
CA HIS A 239 -2.35 1.78 -1.41
C HIS A 239 -3.34 0.67 -1.02
N MET A 240 -3.20 -0.50 -1.65
CA MET A 240 -4.14 -1.61 -1.56
C MET A 240 -3.60 -2.77 -0.73
N PRO A 241 -4.44 -3.45 0.07
CA PRO A 241 -4.03 -4.54 0.96
C PRO A 241 -3.81 -5.87 0.22
N ILE A 242 -3.66 -5.85 -1.10
CA ILE A 242 -3.47 -7.05 -1.91
C ILE A 242 -2.12 -6.93 -2.63
N PRO A 243 -1.37 -8.02 -2.81
CA PRO A 243 -1.72 -9.41 -2.54
C PRO A 243 -1.47 -9.95 -1.11
N HIS A 244 -1.30 -9.11 -0.07
CA HIS A 244 -1.00 -9.52 1.32
C HIS A 244 -1.53 -10.91 1.74
N PRO A 245 -0.72 -11.77 2.40
CA PRO A 245 -1.12 -13.11 2.81
C PRO A 245 -2.35 -13.19 3.73
N GLY A 246 -2.93 -14.39 3.81
CA GLY A 246 -4.24 -14.63 4.43
C GLY A 246 -5.39 -14.83 3.44
N GLY A 247 -5.09 -14.84 2.14
CA GLY A 247 -5.93 -15.33 1.04
C GLY A 247 -7.41 -14.96 1.10
N ILE A 248 -7.86 -14.00 0.28
CA ILE A 248 -9.26 -13.54 0.25
C ILE A 248 -9.95 -13.75 -1.11
N TYR A 249 -9.33 -14.50 -2.00
CA TYR A 249 -9.82 -14.67 -3.37
C TYR A 249 -9.79 -16.13 -3.81
N ASN A 250 -10.77 -16.52 -4.61
CA ASN A 250 -10.74 -17.80 -5.30
C ASN A 250 -10.55 -17.52 -6.79
N ARG A 251 -9.34 -17.80 -7.32
CA ARG A 251 -9.03 -17.50 -8.72
C ARG A 251 -9.77 -18.38 -9.73
N THR A 252 -10.31 -19.51 -9.31
CA THR A 252 -11.12 -20.41 -10.16
C THR A 252 -12.54 -19.87 -10.35
N THR A 253 -13.22 -19.49 -9.26
CA THR A 253 -14.58 -18.93 -9.31
C THR A 253 -14.59 -17.43 -9.58
N ARG A 254 -13.44 -16.76 -9.43
CA ARG A 254 -13.26 -15.30 -9.55
C ARG A 254 -14.12 -14.52 -8.56
N THR A 255 -14.17 -15.01 -7.32
CA THR A 255 -14.95 -14.40 -6.24
C THR A 255 -14.11 -14.24 -5.00
N LEU A 256 -14.42 -13.21 -4.20
CA LEU A 256 -13.87 -13.09 -2.85
C LEU A 256 -14.35 -14.27 -1.98
N THR A 257 -13.51 -14.73 -1.07
CA THR A 257 -13.78 -15.88 -0.19
C THR A 257 -13.16 -15.65 1.19
N MET A 258 -13.81 -16.15 2.24
CA MET A 258 -13.27 -16.11 3.60
C MET A 258 -12.45 -17.35 3.98
N GLY A 259 -12.31 -18.32 3.07
CA GLY A 259 -11.55 -19.54 3.32
C GLY A 259 -11.09 -20.25 2.04
N ASN A 260 -10.14 -21.18 2.22
CA ASN A 260 -9.49 -21.96 1.16
C ASN A 260 -8.91 -21.08 0.04
N SER A 261 -8.05 -20.13 0.42
CA SER A 261 -7.37 -19.20 -0.48
C SER A 261 -5.92 -19.01 -0.03
N THR A 262 -5.07 -18.60 -0.96
CA THR A 262 -3.62 -18.44 -0.74
C THR A 262 -3.13 -17.06 -1.17
N TYR A 263 -1.89 -16.72 -0.84
CA TYR A 263 -1.20 -15.57 -1.43
C TYR A 263 -1.21 -15.61 -2.98
N ILE A 264 -1.14 -16.81 -3.57
CA ILE A 264 -1.18 -17.00 -5.03
C ILE A 264 -2.55 -16.64 -5.62
N ASP A 265 -3.64 -16.89 -4.89
CA ASP A 265 -4.95 -16.36 -5.27
C ASP A 265 -5.01 -14.84 -5.16
N ASN A 266 -4.44 -14.26 -4.09
CA ASN A 266 -4.42 -12.81 -3.93
C ASN A 266 -3.58 -12.11 -5.01
N LEU A 267 -2.57 -12.76 -5.58
CA LEU A 267 -1.88 -12.26 -6.79
C LEU A 267 -2.83 -12.18 -8.00
N ALA A 268 -3.71 -13.16 -8.17
CA ALA A 268 -4.73 -13.10 -9.22
C ALA A 268 -5.78 -12.00 -8.95
N LEU A 269 -6.08 -11.71 -7.68
CA LEU A 269 -6.90 -10.55 -7.30
C LEU A 269 -6.19 -9.23 -7.63
N ALA A 270 -4.89 -9.11 -7.34
CA ALA A 270 -4.07 -7.94 -7.68
C ALA A 270 -4.04 -7.69 -9.19
N ASP A 271 -3.88 -8.75 -9.99
CA ASP A 271 -3.96 -8.67 -11.46
C ASP A 271 -5.33 -8.15 -11.92
N SER A 272 -6.42 -8.71 -11.39
CA SER A 272 -7.78 -8.26 -11.70
C SER A 272 -8.04 -6.82 -11.27
N TYR A 273 -7.48 -6.37 -10.16
CA TYR A 273 -7.58 -4.98 -9.70
C TYR A 273 -6.87 -4.03 -10.66
N LEU A 274 -5.66 -4.36 -11.10
CA LEU A 274 -4.94 -3.55 -12.08
C LEU A 274 -5.67 -3.51 -13.43
N ALA A 275 -6.29 -4.62 -13.85
CA ALA A 275 -7.08 -4.66 -15.09
C ALA A 275 -8.28 -3.70 -14.99
N HIS A 276 -8.95 -3.68 -13.84
CA HIS A 276 -10.06 -2.75 -13.56
C HIS A 276 -9.59 -1.30 -13.57
N VAL A 277 -8.51 -0.97 -12.85
CA VAL A 277 -7.94 0.40 -12.83
C VAL A 277 -7.57 0.87 -14.23
N ARG A 278 -6.90 0.01 -15.00
CA ARG A 278 -6.56 0.31 -16.39
C ARG A 278 -7.81 0.56 -17.23
N SER A 279 -8.80 -0.32 -17.17
CA SER A 279 -10.06 -0.17 -17.91
C SER A 279 -10.77 1.13 -17.56
N LEU A 280 -10.80 1.50 -16.27
CA LEU A 280 -11.37 2.74 -15.81
C LEU A 280 -10.66 3.96 -16.41
N LEU A 281 -9.32 3.96 -16.41
CA LEU A 281 -8.51 5.04 -17.00
C LEU A 281 -8.63 5.09 -18.53
N GLU A 282 -8.68 3.95 -19.21
CA GLU A 282 -8.88 3.88 -20.67
C GLU A 282 -10.26 4.42 -21.06
N SER A 283 -11.32 4.05 -20.33
CA SER A 283 -12.69 4.53 -20.57
C SER A 283 -12.84 6.04 -20.44
N GLN A 284 -11.96 6.68 -19.66
CA GLN A 284 -11.91 8.13 -19.46
C GLN A 284 -10.91 8.84 -20.38
N GLY A 285 -10.18 8.10 -21.23
CA GLY A 285 -9.12 8.65 -22.08
C GLY A 285 -7.89 9.13 -21.30
N GLN A 286 -7.66 8.62 -20.10
CA GLN A 286 -6.60 9.05 -19.19
C GLN A 286 -5.43 8.07 -19.08
N TRP A 287 -5.61 6.82 -19.49
CA TRP A 287 -4.54 5.81 -19.42
C TRP A 287 -3.26 6.28 -20.12
N ASP A 288 -3.40 6.76 -21.36
CA ASP A 288 -2.26 7.11 -22.19
C ASP A 288 -1.52 8.33 -21.65
N SER A 289 -2.24 9.40 -21.31
CA SER A 289 -1.64 10.65 -20.86
C SER A 289 -1.08 10.62 -19.44
N SER A 290 -1.48 9.65 -18.61
CA SER A 290 -1.02 9.56 -17.20
C SER A 290 0.36 8.92 -17.07
N ALA A 291 1.14 9.41 -16.11
CA ALA A 291 2.28 8.70 -15.55
C ALA A 291 1.78 7.76 -14.45
N ILE A 292 2.19 6.49 -14.48
CA ILE A 292 1.73 5.47 -13.53
C ILE A 292 2.93 4.75 -12.94
N VAL A 293 3.01 4.68 -11.62
CA VAL A 293 3.98 3.87 -10.88
C VAL A 293 3.21 2.77 -10.16
N ILE A 294 3.52 1.50 -10.41
CA ILE A 294 2.91 0.34 -9.75
C ILE A 294 4.02 -0.40 -9.03
N MET A 295 3.92 -0.56 -7.72
CA MET A 295 4.97 -1.20 -6.93
C MET A 295 4.44 -2.00 -5.75
N GLY A 296 5.26 -2.94 -5.27
CA GLY A 296 5.14 -3.48 -3.92
C GLY A 296 5.64 -2.48 -2.89
N ASP A 297 5.00 -2.40 -1.73
CA ASP A 297 5.58 -1.70 -0.59
C ASP A 297 6.84 -2.42 -0.09
N HIS A 298 6.77 -3.74 -0.04
CA HIS A 298 7.87 -4.69 0.09
C HIS A 298 7.49 -6.00 -0.62
N SER A 299 8.42 -6.96 -0.66
CA SER A 299 8.16 -8.28 -1.24
C SER A 299 7.40 -9.21 -0.28
N TRP A 300 6.97 -10.36 -0.79
CA TRP A 300 6.32 -11.42 -0.03
C TRP A 300 7.26 -11.99 1.03
N ARG A 301 6.93 -11.79 2.31
CA ARG A 301 7.78 -12.12 3.47
C ARG A 301 7.66 -13.60 3.82
N THR A 302 8.09 -14.48 2.92
CA THR A 302 7.97 -15.94 3.09
C THR A 302 8.53 -16.44 4.43
N TYR A 303 9.61 -15.85 4.93
CA TYR A 303 10.20 -16.18 6.24
C TYR A 303 9.26 -15.90 7.42
N LEU A 304 8.37 -14.91 7.31
CA LEU A 304 7.40 -14.54 8.35
C LEU A 304 6.13 -15.38 8.21
N TRP A 305 5.63 -15.56 6.99
CA TRP A 305 4.36 -16.24 6.77
C TRP A 305 4.47 -17.76 6.86
N SER A 306 5.64 -18.35 6.54
CA SER A 306 5.85 -19.81 6.57
C SER A 306 5.81 -20.44 7.96
N ILE A 307 5.95 -19.63 9.01
CA ILE A 307 5.78 -20.08 10.40
C ILE A 307 4.35 -19.90 10.91
N GLY A 308 3.49 -19.25 10.14
CA GLY A 308 2.09 -18.97 10.49
C GLY A 308 1.18 -20.19 10.30
N PRO A 309 0.05 -20.25 11.03
CA PRO A 309 -0.90 -21.36 10.93
C PRO A 309 -1.62 -21.43 9.57
N ASP A 310 -1.63 -20.33 8.81
CA ASP A 310 -2.34 -20.20 7.54
C ASP A 310 -1.45 -20.49 6.31
N TRP A 311 -0.18 -20.88 6.53
CA TRP A 311 0.72 -21.23 5.43
C TRP A 311 0.29 -22.51 4.73
N THR A 312 0.10 -22.43 3.42
CA THR A 312 -0.46 -23.51 2.62
C THR A 312 0.61 -24.33 1.88
N PRO A 313 0.30 -25.59 1.50
CA PRO A 313 1.20 -26.37 0.63
C PRO A 313 1.48 -25.71 -0.72
N GLU A 314 0.52 -24.94 -1.26
CA GLU A 314 0.71 -24.18 -2.49
C GLU A 314 1.77 -23.08 -2.29
N GLU A 315 1.70 -22.33 -1.19
CA GLU A 315 2.68 -21.30 -0.86
C GLU A 315 4.07 -21.89 -0.60
N GLN A 316 4.15 -23.06 0.06
CA GLN A 316 5.39 -23.80 0.23
C GLN A 316 6.08 -24.11 -1.11
N VAL A 317 5.31 -24.54 -2.11
CA VAL A 317 5.81 -24.85 -3.45
C VAL A 317 6.15 -23.57 -4.22
N ALA A 318 5.26 -22.57 -4.18
CA ALA A 318 5.44 -21.31 -4.89
C ALA A 318 6.68 -20.55 -4.44
N SER A 319 6.98 -20.57 -3.14
CA SER A 319 8.16 -19.94 -2.54
C SER A 319 9.42 -20.79 -2.58
N ASP A 320 9.43 -21.93 -3.26
CA ASP A 320 10.58 -22.84 -3.31
C ASP A 320 11.10 -23.20 -1.91
N GLY A 321 10.19 -23.63 -1.04
CA GLY A 321 10.55 -24.00 0.32
C GLY A 321 10.63 -22.83 1.30
N ALA A 322 9.78 -21.80 1.15
CA ALA A 322 9.81 -20.55 1.91
C ALA A 322 11.06 -19.68 1.68
N THR A 323 11.73 -19.86 0.53
CA THR A 323 12.87 -19.02 0.13
C THR A 323 12.41 -17.58 -0.09
N PHE A 324 13.07 -16.64 0.57
CA PHE A 324 12.74 -15.22 0.48
C PHE A 324 13.46 -14.55 -0.69
N ASP A 325 12.70 -13.85 -1.54
CA ASP A 325 13.19 -12.90 -2.53
C ASP A 325 12.76 -11.51 -2.10
N ASP A 326 13.73 -10.64 -1.83
CA ASP A 326 13.50 -9.33 -1.21
C ASP A 326 12.99 -8.27 -2.19
N ARG A 327 12.95 -8.57 -3.49
CA ARG A 327 12.61 -7.60 -4.53
C ARG A 327 11.09 -7.42 -4.63
N PRO A 328 10.54 -6.24 -4.27
CA PRO A 328 9.18 -5.91 -4.66
C PRO A 328 9.10 -5.77 -6.18
N ALA A 329 7.96 -6.09 -6.77
CA ALA A 329 7.72 -5.73 -8.16
C ALA A 329 7.66 -4.21 -8.29
N TYR A 330 8.22 -3.67 -9.37
CA TYR A 330 8.28 -2.23 -9.61
C TYR A 330 8.14 -1.95 -11.11
N ILE A 331 7.07 -1.26 -11.48
CA ILE A 331 6.63 -1.05 -12.86
C ILE A 331 6.33 0.43 -13.04
N VAL A 332 6.82 1.03 -14.11
CA VAL A 332 6.60 2.45 -14.41
C VAL A 332 6.10 2.61 -15.84
N LYS A 333 4.96 3.28 -16.00
CA LYS A 333 4.45 3.73 -17.29
C LYS A 333 4.71 5.23 -17.42
N ALA A 334 5.58 5.63 -18.34
CA ALA A 334 5.70 7.02 -18.74
C ALA A 334 4.45 7.46 -19.55
N PRO A 335 4.13 8.77 -19.60
CA PRO A 335 3.08 9.27 -20.48
C PRO A 335 3.27 8.80 -21.93
N TYR A 336 2.19 8.37 -22.56
CA TYR A 336 2.09 7.84 -23.92
C TYR A 336 3.01 6.64 -24.24
N GLN A 337 3.59 5.99 -23.24
CA GLN A 337 4.34 4.75 -23.45
C GLN A 337 3.41 3.65 -23.95
N LYS A 338 3.80 3.01 -25.07
CA LYS A 338 3.07 1.90 -25.71
C LYS A 338 3.90 0.63 -25.86
N LYS A 339 5.21 0.72 -25.58
CA LYS A 339 6.16 -0.38 -25.76
C LYS A 339 6.83 -0.70 -24.42
N GLY A 340 6.92 -1.99 -24.16
CA GLY A 340 7.59 -2.54 -23.00
C GLY A 340 9.09 -2.25 -23.03
N ALA A 341 9.64 -1.95 -21.86
CA ALA A 341 11.07 -1.82 -21.64
C ALA A 341 11.45 -2.50 -20.31
N ARG A 342 12.74 -2.75 -20.12
CA ARG A 342 13.27 -3.29 -18.87
C ARG A 342 14.46 -2.46 -18.42
N ILE A 343 14.49 -2.14 -17.13
CA ILE A 343 15.63 -1.54 -16.47
C ILE A 343 16.22 -2.60 -15.54
N ASN A 344 17.44 -3.02 -15.87
CA ASN A 344 18.16 -4.07 -15.14
C ASN A 344 19.12 -3.51 -14.08
N LEU A 345 19.32 -2.18 -14.05
CA LEU A 345 20.10 -1.51 -13.03
C LEU A 345 19.42 -1.64 -11.66
N PRO A 346 20.18 -1.76 -10.56
CA PRO A 346 19.63 -1.61 -9.22
C PRO A 346 18.89 -0.28 -9.09
N PHE A 347 17.70 -0.30 -8.51
CA PHE A 347 16.93 0.90 -8.21
C PHE A 347 16.49 0.86 -6.76
N ASN A 348 16.99 1.78 -5.93
CA ASN A 348 16.59 1.85 -4.53
C ASN A 348 15.16 2.36 -4.45
N ALA A 349 14.25 1.57 -3.87
CA ALA A 349 12.84 1.94 -3.77
C ALA A 349 12.62 3.23 -2.94
N VAL A 350 13.56 3.60 -2.06
CA VAL A 350 13.56 4.92 -1.38
C VAL A 350 13.63 6.10 -2.36
N ASP A 351 14.23 5.91 -3.54
CA ASP A 351 14.31 6.94 -4.60
C ASP A 351 12.97 7.15 -5.34
N THR A 352 11.88 6.49 -4.89
CA THR A 352 10.53 6.70 -5.43
C THR A 352 10.11 8.17 -5.36
N ARG A 353 10.45 8.91 -4.28
CA ARG A 353 10.22 10.37 -4.21
C ARG A 353 10.91 11.08 -5.37
N LEU A 354 12.18 10.78 -5.65
CA LEU A 354 12.94 11.41 -6.74
C LEU A 354 12.33 11.09 -8.12
N LEU A 355 11.84 9.87 -8.30
CA LEU A 355 11.15 9.47 -9.54
C LEU A 355 9.85 10.26 -9.74
N LEU A 356 9.03 10.35 -8.70
CA LEU A 356 7.76 11.09 -8.72
C LEU A 356 8.01 12.59 -8.96
N ASP A 357 9.02 13.17 -8.31
CA ASP A 357 9.52 14.52 -8.57
C ASP A 357 9.90 14.74 -10.04
N ALA A 358 10.57 13.77 -10.66
CA ALA A 358 10.97 13.84 -12.05
C ALA A 358 9.74 13.82 -12.99
N PHE A 359 8.65 13.13 -12.62
CA PHE A 359 7.37 13.23 -13.33
C PHE A 359 6.70 14.59 -13.11
N ILE A 360 6.62 15.07 -11.86
CA ILE A 360 6.08 16.39 -11.50
C ILE A 360 6.78 17.50 -12.31
N LYS A 361 8.11 17.45 -12.37
CA LYS A 361 8.97 18.40 -13.08
C LYS A 361 9.06 18.15 -14.58
N ARG A 362 8.33 17.15 -15.10
CA ARG A 362 8.30 16.73 -16.53
C ARG A 362 9.68 16.42 -17.12
N GLN A 363 10.58 15.89 -16.31
CA GLN A 363 11.89 15.42 -16.74
C GLN A 363 11.79 14.03 -17.39
N ILE A 364 10.78 13.24 -16.99
CA ILE A 364 10.46 11.94 -17.56
C ILE A 364 9.16 12.07 -18.36
N VAL A 365 9.26 11.96 -19.68
CA VAL A 365 8.12 12.11 -20.61
C VAL A 365 7.99 10.92 -21.57
N SER A 366 8.93 9.98 -21.52
CA SER A 366 8.94 8.76 -22.32
C SER A 366 9.76 7.66 -21.63
N ALA A 367 9.67 6.42 -22.13
CA ALA A 367 10.46 5.29 -21.66
C ALA A 367 11.98 5.54 -21.79
N GLU A 368 12.41 6.21 -22.87
CA GLU A 368 13.83 6.53 -23.12
C GLU A 368 14.35 7.55 -22.09
N THR A 369 13.57 8.58 -21.79
CA THR A 369 13.94 9.56 -20.76
C THR A 369 13.93 8.95 -19.36
N LEU A 370 13.03 8.00 -19.08
CA LEU A 370 13.04 7.23 -17.84
C LEU A 370 14.33 6.41 -17.69
N SER A 371 14.70 5.63 -18.72
CA SER A 371 15.92 4.83 -18.69
C SER A 371 17.16 5.70 -18.46
N LYS A 372 17.28 6.81 -19.19
CA LYS A 372 18.38 7.76 -19.02
C LYS A 372 18.41 8.37 -17.62
N TRP A 373 17.24 8.74 -17.09
CA TRP A 373 17.13 9.30 -15.74
C TRP A 373 17.62 8.31 -14.68
N VAL A 374 17.25 7.02 -14.81
CA VAL A 374 17.73 5.97 -13.89
C VAL A 374 19.25 5.76 -14.02
N GLU A 375 19.79 5.72 -15.24
CA GLU A 375 21.24 5.62 -15.46
C GLU A 375 22.01 6.77 -14.83
N ASP A 376 21.48 7.99 -14.91
CA ASP A 376 22.11 9.18 -14.33
C ASP A 376 21.98 9.22 -12.80
N LEU A 377 20.87 8.70 -12.25
CA LEU A 377 20.70 8.52 -10.81
C LEU A 377 21.67 7.47 -10.25
N ASP A 378 21.78 6.31 -10.91
CA ASP A 378 22.70 5.24 -10.53
C ASP A 378 24.16 5.74 -10.49
N LYS A 379 24.59 6.51 -11.49
CA LYS A 379 25.91 7.15 -11.48
C LYS A 379 26.13 8.14 -10.33
N LYS A 380 25.08 8.77 -9.81
CA LYS A 380 25.19 9.69 -8.66
C LYS A 380 25.37 8.92 -7.36
N HIS A 381 24.71 7.77 -7.20
CA HIS A 381 24.88 6.90 -6.03
C HIS A 381 26.28 6.27 -5.94
N HIS A 382 26.97 6.12 -7.07
CA HIS A 382 28.31 5.52 -7.15
C HIS A 382 29.46 6.55 -7.19
N LYS A 383 29.17 7.85 -7.01
CA LYS A 383 30.17 8.92 -6.88
C LYS A 383 30.29 9.35 -5.43
#